data_AF-A0A2I5TET2-F1
#
_entry.id   AF-A0A2I5TET2-F1
#
_cell.length_a   1.000
_cell.length_b   1.000
_cell.length_c   1.000
_cell.angle_alpha   90.00
_cell.angle_beta   90.00
_cell.angle_gamma   90.00
#
_symmetry.space_group_name_H-M   'P 1'
#
loop_
_entity.id
_entity.type
_entity.pdbx_description
1 polymer ?
#
loop_
_entity_poly.entity_id
_entity_poly.type
_entity_poly.pdbx_seq_one_letter_code
_entity_poly.pdbx_strand_id
1 'polypeptide(L)'
;MLKQLQSLTEYVGGNNALIDQWLQARKQLLITYYHLVGMKPNKETHTRLDEKALDDFCHNLVDYLSAGHFHIYERMLQEVAPLNEKKRALAAQLDSILQGNTQQIMDFYDSHLVAAIDQDNCFEFQQTLSSVGESLAMRFTLEDHMIRLVFEQ
;
A
#
# COMPACT_ATOMS: atom_id res chain seq x y z
N MET A 1 -8.32 -2.19 -6.99
CA MET A 1 -7.72 -2.40 -5.65
C MET A 1 -8.65 -3.13 -4.69
N LEU A 2 -9.73 -2.55 -4.13
CA LEU A 2 -10.57 -3.23 -3.12
C LEU A 2 -11.17 -4.58 -3.57
N LYS A 3 -11.70 -4.65 -4.80
CA LYS A 3 -12.23 -5.91 -5.36
C LYS A 3 -11.14 -6.97 -5.53
N GLN A 4 -9.94 -6.57 -5.97
CA GLN A 4 -8.80 -7.49 -6.12
C GLN A 4 -8.34 -8.03 -4.76
N LEU A 5 -8.28 -7.15 -3.75
CA LEU A 5 -8.00 -7.55 -2.37
C LEU A 5 -9.03 -8.56 -1.85
N GLN A 6 -10.33 -8.32 -2.11
CA GLN A 6 -11.37 -9.27 -1.71
C GLN A 6 -11.14 -10.65 -2.37
N SER A 7 -10.96 -10.70 -3.69
CA SER A 7 -10.73 -11.96 -4.40
C SER A 7 -9.47 -12.69 -3.92
N LEU A 8 -8.40 -11.96 -3.60
CA LEU A 8 -7.19 -12.56 -3.02
C LEU A 8 -7.45 -13.10 -1.62
N THR A 9 -8.17 -12.35 -0.77
CA THR A 9 -8.51 -12.78 0.60
C THR A 9 -9.36 -14.03 0.58
N GLU A 10 -10.31 -14.15 -0.34
CA GLU A 10 -11.11 -15.37 -0.53
C GLU A 10 -10.26 -16.55 -0.99
N TYR A 11 -9.18 -16.31 -1.75
CA TYR A 11 -8.31 -17.35 -2.28
C TYR A 11 -7.32 -17.90 -1.24
N VAL A 12 -6.68 -17.03 -0.44
CA VAL A 12 -5.61 -17.44 0.51
C VAL A 12 -6.03 -17.41 1.98
N GLY A 13 -7.16 -16.78 2.31
CA GLY A 13 -7.53 -16.44 3.67
C GLY A 13 -7.69 -17.65 4.61
N GLY A 14 -7.25 -17.49 5.85
CA GLY A 14 -7.36 -18.50 6.90
C GLY A 14 -6.28 -19.58 6.90
N ASN A 15 -5.36 -19.56 5.92
CA ASN A 15 -4.30 -20.57 5.80
C ASN A 15 -2.96 -20.11 6.40
N ASN A 16 -2.74 -18.80 6.51
CA ASN A 16 -1.52 -18.23 7.08
C ASN A 16 -1.87 -16.93 7.82
N ALA A 17 -1.69 -16.93 9.14
CA ALA A 17 -2.04 -15.81 10.00
C ALA A 17 -1.27 -14.52 9.67
N LEU A 18 -0.03 -14.62 9.19
CA LEU A 18 0.76 -13.46 8.75
C LEU A 18 0.15 -12.85 7.49
N ILE A 19 -0.23 -13.68 6.51
CA ILE A 19 -0.91 -13.23 5.28
C ILE A 19 -2.25 -12.60 5.63
N ASP A 20 -3.04 -13.21 6.52
CA ASP A 20 -4.34 -12.68 6.93
C ASP A 20 -4.20 -11.29 7.58
N GLN A 21 -3.27 -11.12 8.52
CA GLN A 21 -2.99 -9.83 9.15
C GLN A 21 -2.55 -8.78 8.12
N TRP A 22 -1.72 -9.17 7.16
CA TRP A 22 -1.27 -8.26 6.12
C TRP A 22 -2.40 -7.80 5.20
N LEU A 23 -3.28 -8.72 4.79
CA LEU A 23 -4.45 -8.39 3.97
C LEU A 23 -5.43 -7.46 4.73
N GLN A 24 -5.55 -7.61 6.05
CA GLN A 24 -6.32 -6.66 6.86
C GLN A 24 -5.67 -5.27 6.91
N ALA A 25 -4.34 -5.18 7.11
CA ALA A 25 -3.64 -3.90 7.06
C ALA A 25 -3.81 -3.21 5.69
N ARG A 26 -3.71 -3.97 4.60
CA ARG A 26 -3.97 -3.46 3.24
C ARG A 26 -5.39 -2.95 3.07
N LYS A 27 -6.37 -3.68 3.63
CA LYS A 27 -7.78 -3.27 3.60
C LYS A 27 -7.97 -1.93 4.31
N GLN A 28 -7.36 -1.75 5.48
CA GLN A 28 -7.45 -0.52 6.24
C GLN A 28 -6.85 0.66 5.48
N LEU A 29 -5.66 0.49 4.87
CA LEU A 29 -5.04 1.49 4.00
C LEU A 29 -5.95 1.87 2.82
N LEU A 30 -6.58 0.89 2.16
CA LEU A 30 -7.48 1.18 1.04
C LEU A 30 -8.74 1.92 1.49
N ILE A 31 -9.28 1.62 2.67
CA ILE A 31 -10.46 2.33 3.20
C ILE A 31 -10.12 3.80 3.42
N THR A 32 -8.99 4.11 4.09
CA THR A 32 -8.58 5.50 4.33
C THR A 32 -8.23 6.22 3.02
N TYR A 33 -7.57 5.54 2.09
CA TYR A 33 -7.31 6.08 0.75
C TYR A 33 -8.59 6.46 0.00
N TYR A 34 -9.57 5.55 -0.09
CA TYR A 34 -10.83 5.84 -0.80
C TYR A 34 -11.71 6.85 -0.06
N HIS A 35 -11.63 6.91 1.27
CA HIS A 35 -12.28 7.96 2.05
C HIS A 35 -11.73 9.33 1.64
N LEU A 36 -10.39 9.46 1.60
CA LEU A 36 -9.71 10.71 1.24
C LEU A 36 -9.98 11.12 -0.22
N VAL A 37 -9.91 10.20 -1.19
CA VAL A 37 -10.16 10.48 -2.62
C VAL A 37 -11.65 10.70 -2.92
N GLY A 38 -12.54 10.07 -2.15
CA GLY A 38 -14.00 10.17 -2.33
C GLY A 38 -14.60 11.50 -1.89
N MET A 39 -13.84 12.34 -1.19
CA MET A 39 -14.25 13.67 -0.79
C MET A 39 -14.32 14.59 -2.01
N LYS A 40 -15.55 14.91 -2.43
CA LYS A 40 -15.77 15.92 -3.46
C LYS A 40 -15.48 17.30 -2.86
N PRO A 41 -14.73 18.19 -3.55
CA PRO A 41 -14.68 19.58 -3.15
C PRO A 41 -16.10 20.14 -3.20
N ASN A 42 -16.63 20.56 -2.05
CA ASN A 42 -17.99 21.08 -1.98
C ASN A 42 -18.04 22.38 -2.80
N LYS A 43 -19.01 22.50 -3.71
CA LYS A 43 -19.07 23.58 -4.72
C LYS A 43 -19.25 25.00 -4.14
N GLU A 44 -19.45 25.15 -2.84
CA GLU A 44 -19.92 26.42 -2.26
C GLU A 44 -18.94 27.14 -1.33
N THR A 45 -17.80 26.57 -0.95
CA THR A 45 -16.77 27.30 -0.20
C THR A 45 -15.45 26.57 -0.32
N HIS A 46 -14.34 27.31 -0.20
CA HIS A 46 -12.99 26.79 0.06
C HIS A 46 -13.04 25.74 1.18
N THR A 47 -13.37 24.50 0.83
CA THR A 47 -13.59 23.45 1.82
C THR A 47 -12.20 22.97 2.15
N ARG A 48 -11.69 23.47 3.29
CA ARG A 48 -10.42 23.05 3.88
C ARG A 48 -10.34 21.53 3.82
N LEU A 49 -9.21 21.03 3.35
CA LEU A 49 -8.91 19.60 3.27
C LEU A 49 -9.27 18.94 4.62
N ASP A 50 -9.89 17.75 4.59
CA ASP A 50 -10.17 17.04 5.84
C ASP A 50 -8.83 16.54 6.41
N GLU A 51 -8.25 17.36 7.27
CA GLU A 51 -6.95 17.12 7.92
C GLU A 51 -6.94 15.77 8.63
N LYS A 52 -8.07 15.35 9.20
CA LYS A 52 -8.16 14.05 9.87
C LYS A 52 -8.13 12.91 8.86
N ALA A 53 -8.88 13.00 7.76
CA ALA A 53 -8.84 11.96 6.73
C ALA A 53 -7.47 11.86 6.06
N LEU A 54 -6.77 12.98 5.89
CA LEU A 54 -5.39 12.98 5.42
C LEU A 54 -4.45 12.32 6.44
N ASP A 55 -4.51 12.71 7.71
CA ASP A 55 -3.69 12.14 8.78
C ASP A 55 -3.92 10.63 8.93
N ASP A 56 -5.18 10.19 8.94
CA ASP A 56 -5.55 8.78 8.98
C ASP A 56 -4.96 8.01 7.78
N PHE A 57 -5.01 8.58 6.58
CA PHE A 57 -4.40 7.95 5.40
C PHE A 57 -2.87 7.90 5.50
N CYS A 58 -2.22 9.01 5.83
CA CYS A 58 -0.78 9.13 5.97
C CYS A 58 -0.23 8.17 7.02
N HIS A 59 -0.88 8.08 8.19
CA HIS A 59 -0.52 7.15 9.24
C HIS A 59 -0.63 5.69 8.76
N ASN A 60 -1.76 5.30 8.16
CA ASN A 60 -1.95 3.94 7.65
C ASN A 60 -0.97 3.61 6.50
N LEU A 61 -0.59 4.59 5.68
CA LEU A 61 0.38 4.42 4.61
C LEU A 61 1.76 4.09 5.17
N VAL A 62 2.27 4.93 6.09
CA VAL A 62 3.59 4.73 6.71
C VAL A 62 3.63 3.42 7.49
N ASP A 63 2.58 3.10 8.24
CA ASP A 63 2.48 1.83 8.98
C ASP A 63 2.50 0.64 8.02
N TYR A 64 1.77 0.70 6.90
CA TYR A 64 1.74 -0.38 5.92
C TYR A 64 3.09 -0.62 5.23
N LEU A 65 3.76 0.46 4.81
CA LEU A 65 5.09 0.39 4.20
C LEU A 65 6.12 -0.17 5.18
N SER A 66 6.06 0.29 6.44
CA SER A 66 6.95 -0.14 7.52
C SER A 66 6.76 -1.61 7.88
N ALA A 67 5.50 -2.05 8.07
CA ALA A 67 5.18 -3.45 8.34
C ALA A 67 5.66 -4.38 7.21
N GLY A 68 5.59 -3.91 5.97
CA GLY A 68 6.17 -4.60 4.81
C GLY A 68 7.65 -4.92 5.01
N HIS A 69 8.48 -3.88 5.12
CA HIS A 69 9.95 -4.03 5.15
C HIS A 69 10.50 -4.62 6.44
N PHE A 70 9.94 -4.27 7.59
CA PHE A 70 10.50 -4.65 8.89
C PHE A 70 9.95 -5.95 9.45
N HIS A 71 8.95 -6.55 8.81
CA HIS A 71 8.34 -7.76 9.33
C HIS A 71 7.93 -8.73 8.23
N ILE A 72 7.10 -8.28 7.29
CA ILE A 72 6.39 -9.18 6.39
C ILE A 72 7.33 -9.76 5.32
N TYR A 73 8.09 -8.93 4.63
CA TYR A 73 8.97 -9.39 3.55
C TYR A 73 10.08 -10.31 4.06
N GLU A 74 10.66 -10.01 5.22
CA GLU A 74 11.64 -10.89 5.86
C GLU A 74 11.06 -12.29 6.12
N ARG A 75 9.85 -12.36 6.69
CA ARG A 75 9.16 -13.63 6.94
C ARG A 75 8.82 -14.38 5.66
N MET A 76 8.33 -13.70 4.63
CA MET A 76 8.05 -14.33 3.33
C MET A 76 9.32 -14.90 2.69
N LEU A 77 10.45 -14.18 2.76
CA LEU A 77 11.73 -14.67 2.25
C LEU A 77 12.20 -15.92 3.00
N GLN A 78 11.97 -15.99 4.32
CA GLN A 78 12.25 -17.19 5.11
C GLN A 78 11.37 -18.38 4.70
N GLU A 79 10.07 -18.16 4.42
CA GLU A 79 9.17 -19.21 3.93
C GLU A 79 9.54 -19.71 2.53
N VAL A 80 10.10 -18.84 1.66
CA VAL A 80 10.57 -19.21 0.31
C VAL A 80 11.97 -19.85 0.32
N ALA A 81 12.79 -19.61 1.36
CA ALA A 81 14.15 -20.14 1.46
C ALA A 81 14.30 -21.65 1.20
N PRO A 82 13.45 -22.55 1.75
CA PRO A 82 13.56 -24.00 1.49
C PRO A 82 13.11 -24.42 0.08
N LEU A 83 12.49 -23.54 -0.71
CA LEU A 83 11.98 -23.87 -2.05
C LEU A 83 13.10 -23.96 -3.09
N ASN A 84 12.76 -24.13 -4.37
CA ASN A 84 13.77 -24.17 -5.43
C ASN A 84 14.42 -22.80 -5.70
N GLU A 85 15.59 -22.81 -6.34
CA GLU A 85 16.39 -21.61 -6.63
C GLU A 85 15.62 -20.56 -7.43
N LYS A 86 14.77 -20.99 -8.37
CA LYS A 86 13.94 -20.09 -9.18
C LYS A 86 12.94 -19.32 -8.31
N LYS A 87 12.25 -19.99 -7.38
CA LYS A 87 11.30 -19.35 -6.45
C LYS A 87 12.03 -18.35 -5.52
N ARG A 88 13.21 -18.71 -5.00
CA ARG A 88 14.05 -17.81 -4.18
C ARG A 88 14.50 -16.56 -4.94
N ALA A 89 15.04 -16.74 -6.15
CA ALA A 89 15.50 -15.63 -6.97
C ALA A 89 14.35 -14.66 -7.31
N LEU A 90 13.16 -15.20 -7.59
CA LEU A 90 11.98 -14.38 -7.83
C LEU A 90 11.54 -13.61 -6.59
N ALA A 91 11.53 -14.23 -5.41
CA ALA A 91 11.20 -13.52 -4.17
C ALA A 91 12.20 -12.40 -3.86
N ALA A 92 13.50 -12.63 -4.02
CA ALA A 92 14.52 -11.58 -3.86
C ALA A 92 14.36 -10.44 -4.87
N GLN A 93 13.98 -10.75 -6.11
CA GLN A 93 13.68 -9.73 -7.12
C GLN A 93 12.46 -8.89 -6.74
N LEU A 94 11.38 -9.53 -6.28
CA LEU A 94 10.17 -8.82 -5.84
C LEU A 94 10.47 -7.87 -4.68
N ASP A 95 11.25 -8.31 -3.68
CA ASP A 95 11.66 -7.49 -2.54
C ASP A 95 12.43 -6.23 -3.00
N SER A 96 13.40 -6.40 -3.90
CA SER A 96 14.16 -5.28 -4.48
C SER A 96 13.26 -4.27 -5.21
N ILE A 97 12.28 -4.72 -5.97
CA ILE A 97 11.32 -3.83 -6.66
C ILE A 97 10.41 -3.12 -5.63
N LEU A 98 10.00 -3.81 -4.56
CA LEU A 98 9.18 -3.24 -3.49
C LEU A 98 9.93 -2.16 -2.70
N GLN A 99 11.24 -2.29 -2.51
CA GLN A 99 12.08 -1.23 -1.95
C GLN A 99 12.06 0.02 -2.84
N GLY A 100 12.26 -0.14 -4.15
CA GLY A 100 12.18 0.97 -5.10
C GLY A 100 10.80 1.65 -5.13
N ASN A 101 9.73 0.86 -5.13
CA ASN A 101 8.36 1.37 -5.04
C ASN A 101 8.10 2.13 -3.74
N THR A 102 8.66 1.67 -2.62
CA THR A 102 8.55 2.36 -1.33
C THR A 102 9.22 3.72 -1.36
N GLN A 103 10.43 3.80 -1.93
CA GLN A 103 11.11 5.09 -2.10
C GLN A 103 10.26 6.06 -2.92
N GLN A 104 9.71 5.62 -4.05
CA GLN A 104 8.84 6.45 -4.89
C GLN A 104 7.61 6.97 -4.12
N ILE A 105 6.96 6.13 -3.30
CA ILE A 105 5.82 6.55 -2.49
C ILE A 105 6.25 7.56 -1.42
N MET A 106 7.39 7.36 -0.78
CA MET A 106 7.92 8.29 0.23
C MET A 106 8.32 9.63 -0.38
N ASP A 107 8.85 9.65 -1.59
CA ASP A 107 9.18 10.88 -2.30
C ASP A 107 7.91 11.75 -2.51
N PHE A 108 6.76 11.15 -2.86
CA PHE A 108 5.47 11.86 -2.94
C PHE A 108 4.97 12.31 -1.56
N TYR A 109 5.17 11.48 -0.54
CA TYR A 109 4.77 11.77 0.83
C TYR A 109 5.47 13.03 1.36
N ASP A 110 6.80 13.07 1.27
CA ASP A 110 7.63 14.15 1.81
C ASP A 110 7.44 15.47 1.04
N SER A 111 7.26 15.40 -0.27
CA SER A 111 7.18 16.60 -1.13
C SER A 111 5.81 17.27 -1.10
N HIS A 112 4.73 16.50 -1.08
CA HIS A 112 3.39 17.03 -1.36
C HIS A 112 2.37 16.70 -0.27
N LEU A 113 2.41 15.55 0.39
CA LEU A 113 1.42 15.21 1.42
C LEU A 113 1.68 15.94 2.74
N VAL A 114 2.95 16.07 3.15
CA VAL A 114 3.31 16.87 4.32
C VAL A 114 3.03 18.37 4.10
N ALA A 115 3.30 18.86 2.88
CA ALA A 115 3.14 20.27 2.53
C ALA A 115 1.68 20.68 2.23
N ALA A 116 0.81 19.73 1.84
CA ALA A 116 -0.58 20.01 1.48
C ALA A 116 -1.46 20.43 2.67
N ILE A 117 -1.00 20.23 3.91
CA ILE A 117 -1.70 20.71 5.12
C ILE A 117 -1.73 22.25 5.15
N ASP A 118 -0.72 22.91 4.57
CA ASP A 118 -0.53 24.36 4.66
C ASP A 118 -0.91 25.15 3.39
N GLN A 119 -1.16 24.46 2.27
CA GLN A 119 -1.38 25.10 0.96
C GLN A 119 -2.77 24.80 0.38
N ASP A 120 -3.50 25.86 -0.01
CA ASP A 120 -4.85 25.81 -0.61
C ASP A 120 -4.86 25.20 -2.05
N ASN A 121 -3.81 24.47 -2.45
CA ASN A 121 -3.63 23.92 -3.79
C ASN A 121 -4.24 22.53 -3.94
N CYS A 122 -5.57 22.48 -3.94
CA CYS A 122 -6.36 21.25 -4.07
C CYS A 122 -6.04 20.43 -5.33
N PHE A 123 -5.62 21.06 -6.44
CA PHE A 123 -5.33 20.35 -7.69
C PHE A 123 -4.03 19.52 -7.61
N GLU A 124 -2.94 20.11 -7.12
CA GLU A 124 -1.66 19.41 -6.96
C GLU A 124 -1.76 18.27 -5.94
N PHE A 125 -2.56 18.47 -4.89
CA PHE A 125 -2.89 17.43 -3.93
C PHE A 125 -3.65 16.25 -4.57
N GLN A 126 -4.68 16.52 -5.37
CA GLN A 126 -5.42 15.47 -6.08
C GLN A 126 -4.53 14.70 -7.06
N GLN A 127 -3.63 15.40 -7.77
CA GLN A 127 -2.67 14.75 -8.67
C GLN A 127 -1.70 13.85 -7.89
N THR A 128 -1.18 14.33 -6.77
CA THR A 128 -0.31 13.55 -5.87
C THR A 128 -1.02 12.29 -5.36
N LEU A 129 -2.26 12.41 -4.88
CA LEU A 129 -3.03 11.25 -4.43
C LEU A 129 -3.25 10.23 -5.54
N SER A 130 -3.47 10.68 -6.77
CA SER A 130 -3.57 9.79 -7.94
C SER A 130 -2.26 9.03 -8.16
N SER A 131 -1.12 9.71 -8.13
CA SER A 131 0.20 9.09 -8.30
C SER A 131 0.54 8.09 -7.18
N VAL A 132 0.17 8.41 -5.94
CA VAL A 132 0.28 7.47 -4.81
C VAL A 132 -0.62 6.25 -5.03
N GLY A 133 -1.86 6.46 -5.47
CA GLY A 133 -2.80 5.39 -5.78
C GLY A 133 -2.31 4.43 -6.87
N GLU A 134 -1.72 4.96 -7.94
CA GLU A 134 -1.08 4.16 -9.00
C GLU A 134 0.11 3.36 -8.47
N SER A 135 0.94 4.00 -7.64
CA SER A 135 2.11 3.35 -7.01
C SER A 135 1.68 2.23 -6.06
N LEU A 136 0.58 2.42 -5.31
CA LEU A 136 -0.03 1.39 -4.46
C LEU A 136 -0.61 0.25 -5.29
N ALA A 137 -1.27 0.52 -6.40
CA ALA A 137 -1.79 -0.53 -7.28
C ALA A 137 -0.67 -1.42 -7.84
N MET A 138 0.46 -0.82 -8.24
CA MET A 138 1.65 -1.56 -8.64
C MET A 138 2.21 -2.37 -7.47
N ARG A 139 2.33 -1.76 -6.29
CA ARG A 139 2.78 -2.43 -5.06
C ARG A 139 1.98 -3.68 -4.77
N PHE A 140 0.65 -3.57 -4.75
CA PHE A 140 -0.23 -4.69 -4.46
C PHE A 140 -0.08 -5.81 -5.49
N THR A 141 0.16 -5.49 -6.76
CA THR A 141 0.43 -6.52 -7.78
C THR A 141 1.69 -7.33 -7.46
N LEU A 142 2.77 -6.67 -7.02
CA LEU A 142 4.02 -7.32 -6.63
C LEU A 142 3.85 -8.16 -5.36
N GLU A 143 3.15 -7.62 -4.38
CA GLU A 143 2.86 -8.31 -3.11
C GLU A 143 1.95 -9.53 -3.33
N ASP A 144 0.98 -9.44 -4.23
CA ASP A 144 0.10 -10.57 -4.59
C ASP A 144 0.92 -11.72 -5.19
N HIS A 145 1.95 -11.41 -5.99
CA HIS A 145 2.88 -12.43 -6.47
C HIS A 145 3.69 -13.07 -5.33
N MET A 146 4.16 -12.26 -4.37
CA MET A 146 4.87 -12.78 -3.19
C MET A 146 3.97 -13.72 -2.37
N ILE A 147 2.73 -13.29 -2.10
CA ILE A 147 1.72 -14.08 -1.38
C ILE A 147 1.49 -15.43 -2.08
N ARG A 148 1.30 -15.42 -3.40
CA ARG A 148 1.10 -16.65 -4.18
C ARG A 148 2.31 -17.57 -4.15
N LEU A 149 3.54 -17.05 -4.21
CA LEU A 149 4.75 -17.87 -4.11
C LEU A 149 4.82 -18.64 -2.80
N VAL A 150 4.38 -18.01 -1.71
CA VAL A 150 4.33 -18.59 -0.37
C VAL A 150 3.11 -19.50 -0.16
N PHE A 151 1.98 -19.21 -0.80
CA PHE A 151 0.77 -20.01 -0.67
C PHE A 151 0.80 -21.28 -1.54
N GLU A 152 1.27 -21.17 -2.79
CA GLU A 152 1.32 -22.25 -3.78
C GLU A 152 2.62 -23.07 -3.68
N GLN A 153 3.10 -23.32 -2.45
CA GLN A 153 4.37 -23.98 -2.18
C GLN A 153 4.49 -25.36 -2.82
#